data_AF-A0A139I634-F1
#
_entry.id   AF-A0A139I634-F1
#
_cell.length_a   1.000
_cell.length_b   1.000
_cell.length_c   1.000
_cell.angle_alpha   90.00
_cell.angle_beta   90.00
_cell.angle_gamma   90.00
#
_symmetry.space_group_name_H-M   'P 1'
#
loop_
_entity.id
_entity.type
_entity.pdbx_description
1 polymer ?
#
loop_
_entity_poly.entity_id
_entity_poly.type
_entity_poly.pdbx_seq_one_letter_code
_entity_poly.pdbx_strand_id
1 'polypeptide(L)'
;MRNYLFFDSPTIACITMNKDLSGIDAMSVGMFIQTFMLALTERGLGSCLQVSVTGYPELLRREFGLKEDQMVLCGMAIGYPAEGHKVNDLHVPRRELEHCRSMALKRRIQHFAFRSWRGYRYIIPEAVVGEFYAEFGE
;
A
#
# COMPACT_ATOMS: atom_id res chain seq x y z
N MET A 1 -21.80 0.98 5.48
CA MET A 1 -21.86 -0.20 4.58
C MET A 1 -21.34 0.06 3.16
N ARG A 2 -21.40 1.30 2.61
CA ARG A 2 -20.93 1.66 1.25
C ARG A 2 -19.50 1.25 0.89
N ASN A 3 -18.64 1.07 1.89
CA ASN A 3 -17.28 0.57 1.66
C ASN A 3 -17.29 -0.82 0.96
N TYR A 4 -18.20 -1.73 1.30
CA TYR A 4 -18.28 -3.03 0.59
C TYR A 4 -18.81 -2.94 -0.84
N LEU A 5 -19.39 -1.79 -1.21
CA LEU A 5 -19.88 -1.49 -2.55
C LEU A 5 -18.92 -0.58 -3.33
N PHE A 6 -17.67 -0.45 -2.87
CA PHE A 6 -16.66 0.42 -3.49
C PHE A 6 -17.14 1.86 -3.69
N PHE A 7 -18.03 2.34 -2.80
CA PHE A 7 -18.63 3.67 -2.89
C PHE A 7 -19.31 3.96 -4.24
N ASP A 8 -19.85 2.93 -4.88
CA ASP A 8 -20.52 3.03 -6.19
C ASP A 8 -19.58 3.55 -7.30
N SER A 9 -18.28 3.30 -7.13
CA SER A 9 -17.23 3.72 -8.03
C SER A 9 -17.31 3.00 -9.39
N PRO A 10 -17.08 3.71 -10.51
CA PRO A 10 -17.15 3.11 -11.85
C PRO A 10 -16.01 2.13 -12.13
N THR A 11 -14.89 2.25 -11.42
CA THR A 11 -13.70 1.43 -11.62
C THR A 11 -13.23 0.88 -10.29
N ILE A 12 -13.03 -0.43 -10.25
CA ILE A 12 -12.57 -1.14 -9.06
C ILE A 12 -11.30 -1.91 -9.41
N ALA A 13 -10.31 -1.86 -8.54
CA ALA A 13 -9.12 -2.69 -8.61
C ALA A 13 -9.04 -3.66 -7.43
N CYS A 14 -8.65 -4.90 -7.71
CA CYS A 14 -8.26 -5.87 -6.69
C CYS A 14 -6.74 -6.02 -6.73
N ILE A 15 -6.06 -5.67 -5.64
CA ILE A 15 -4.61 -5.73 -5.56
C ILE A 15 -4.22 -7.06 -4.93
N THR A 16 -3.47 -7.84 -5.70
CA THR A 16 -3.02 -9.16 -5.29
C THR A 16 -1.51 -9.29 -5.35
N MET A 17 -0.97 -10.23 -4.59
CA MET A 17 0.42 -10.65 -4.61
C MET A 17 0.48 -12.17 -4.68
N ASN A 18 1.52 -12.74 -5.29
CA ASN A 18 1.70 -14.20 -5.25
C ASN A 18 1.93 -14.65 -3.79
N LYS A 19 1.32 -15.77 -3.38
CA LYS A 19 1.43 -16.36 -2.03
C LYS A 19 2.86 -16.76 -1.65
N ASP A 20 3.72 -17.02 -2.62
CA ASP A 20 5.13 -17.38 -2.42
C ASP A 20 6.02 -16.17 -2.06
N LEU A 21 5.49 -14.95 -2.21
CA LEU A 21 6.20 -13.71 -1.90
C LEU A 21 6.09 -13.37 -0.42
N SER A 22 7.15 -12.76 0.11
CA SER A 22 7.31 -12.45 1.52
C SER A 22 6.68 -11.11 1.90
N GLY A 23 6.64 -10.82 3.21
CA GLY A 23 6.23 -9.49 3.70
C GLY A 23 7.10 -8.34 3.21
N ILE A 24 8.36 -8.60 2.83
CA ILE A 24 9.24 -7.58 2.24
C ILE A 24 8.73 -7.20 0.85
N ASP A 25 8.28 -8.17 0.06
CA ASP A 25 7.72 -7.95 -1.27
C ASP A 25 6.41 -7.16 -1.20
N ALA A 26 5.60 -7.38 -0.15
CA ALA A 26 4.40 -6.58 0.11
C ALA A 26 4.71 -5.08 0.31
N MET A 27 5.91 -4.73 0.79
CA MET A 27 6.33 -3.31 0.87
C MET A 27 6.48 -2.70 -0.52
N SER A 28 7.06 -3.44 -1.48
CA SER A 28 7.17 -2.97 -2.86
C SER A 28 5.80 -2.78 -3.51
N VAL A 29 4.84 -3.67 -3.20
CA VAL A 29 3.44 -3.49 -3.63
C VAL A 29 2.84 -2.23 -3.00
N GLY A 30 3.05 -2.00 -1.70
CA GLY A 30 2.62 -0.78 -1.02
C GLY A 30 3.17 0.51 -1.65
N MET A 31 4.46 0.53 -1.99
CA MET A 31 5.09 1.65 -2.69
C MET A 31 4.47 1.90 -4.07
N PHE A 32 4.20 0.82 -4.82
CA PHE A 32 3.52 0.90 -6.11
C PHE A 32 2.11 1.47 -5.97
N ILE A 33 1.31 0.93 -5.06
CA ILE A 33 -0.07 1.38 -4.79
C ILE A 33 -0.08 2.88 -4.49
N GLN A 34 0.79 3.34 -3.59
CA GLN A 34 0.85 4.75 -3.22
C GLN A 34 1.24 5.62 -4.41
N THR A 35 2.21 5.20 -5.22
CA THR A 35 2.64 5.92 -6.43
C THR A 35 1.48 6.00 -7.44
N PHE A 36 0.74 4.91 -7.61
CA PHE A 36 -0.43 4.87 -8.48
C PHE A 36 -1.56 5.80 -8.00
N MET A 37 -1.85 5.84 -6.70
CA MET A 37 -2.83 6.78 -6.14
C MET A 37 -2.44 8.25 -6.35
N LEU A 38 -1.15 8.58 -6.25
CA LEU A 38 -0.65 9.92 -6.55
C LEU A 38 -0.82 10.27 -8.03
N ALA A 39 -0.57 9.31 -8.94
CA ALA A 39 -0.78 9.50 -10.38
C ALA A 39 -2.27 9.63 -10.77
N LEU A 40 -3.17 8.97 -10.04
CA LEU A 40 -4.62 9.17 -10.17
C LEU A 40 -5.02 10.58 -9.70
N THR A 41 -4.49 11.00 -8.56
CA THR A 41 -4.73 12.34 -7.99
C THR A 41 -4.32 13.44 -8.96
N GLU A 42 -3.15 13.30 -9.60
CA GLU A 42 -2.65 14.24 -10.62
C GLU A 42 -3.61 14.38 -11.82
N ARG A 43 -4.39 13.34 -12.12
CA ARG A 43 -5.41 13.34 -13.18
C ARG A 43 -6.81 13.76 -12.70
N GLY A 44 -6.93 14.23 -11.46
CA GLY A 44 -8.22 14.61 -10.86
C GLY A 44 -9.11 13.43 -10.47
N LEU A 45 -8.55 12.21 -10.41
CA LEU A 45 -9.27 11.03 -9.94
C LEU A 45 -9.08 10.85 -8.43
N GLY A 46 -10.16 10.47 -7.77
CA GLY A 46 -10.14 9.98 -6.40
C GLY A 46 -9.86 8.48 -6.37
N SER A 47 -9.20 8.04 -5.31
CA SER A 47 -8.95 6.64 -5.03
C SER A 47 -9.15 6.33 -3.55
N CYS A 48 -9.81 5.22 -3.22
CA CYS A 48 -9.98 4.76 -1.84
C CYS A 48 -9.47 3.33 -1.71
N LEU A 49 -8.42 3.13 -0.90
CA LEU A 49 -7.93 1.80 -0.54
C LEU A 49 -8.83 1.14 0.51
N GLN A 50 -9.09 -0.14 0.34
CA GLN A 50 -10.10 -0.88 1.10
C GLN A 50 -9.56 -2.24 1.52
N VAL A 51 -9.18 -2.36 2.78
CA VAL A 51 -8.75 -3.63 3.37
C VAL A 51 -9.96 -4.45 3.85
N SER A 52 -11.05 -3.80 4.23
CA SER A 52 -12.34 -4.42 4.60
C SER A 52 -12.82 -5.52 3.64
N VAL A 53 -12.65 -5.34 2.32
CA VAL A 53 -13.14 -6.30 1.32
C VAL A 53 -12.33 -7.60 1.30
N THR A 54 -11.11 -7.61 1.86
CA THR A 54 -10.28 -8.83 1.94
C THR A 54 -10.85 -9.86 2.89
N GLY A 55 -11.83 -9.49 3.74
CA GLY A 55 -12.61 -10.44 4.54
C GLY A 55 -13.54 -11.34 3.72
N TYR A 56 -13.71 -11.07 2.41
CA TYR A 56 -14.50 -11.87 1.48
C TYR A 56 -13.65 -12.36 0.29
N PRO A 57 -12.57 -13.12 0.53
CA PRO A 57 -11.61 -13.47 -0.50
C PRO A 57 -12.23 -14.34 -1.60
N GLU A 58 -13.15 -15.25 -1.27
CA GLU A 58 -13.83 -16.10 -2.27
C GLU A 58 -14.68 -15.30 -3.26
N LEU A 59 -15.35 -14.24 -2.77
CA LEU A 59 -16.09 -13.33 -3.63
C LEU A 59 -15.12 -12.63 -4.57
N LEU A 60 -14.03 -12.06 -4.06
CA LEU A 60 -13.03 -11.37 -4.87
C LEU A 60 -12.37 -12.33 -5.88
N ARG A 61 -12.09 -13.58 -5.50
CA ARG A 61 -11.55 -14.59 -6.42
C ARG A 61 -12.49 -14.86 -7.57
N ARG A 62 -13.78 -15.06 -7.29
CA ARG A 62 -14.79 -15.34 -8.30
C ARG A 62 -14.99 -14.15 -9.25
N GLU A 63 -15.20 -12.95 -8.71
CA GLU A 63 -15.52 -11.77 -9.53
C GLU A 63 -14.31 -11.27 -10.35
N PHE A 64 -13.08 -11.39 -9.82
CA PHE A 64 -11.86 -10.96 -10.52
C PHE A 64 -11.12 -12.09 -11.25
N GLY A 65 -11.64 -13.33 -11.21
CA GLY A 65 -11.01 -14.49 -11.86
C GLY A 65 -9.61 -14.79 -11.30
N LEU A 66 -9.41 -14.62 -9.99
CA LEU A 66 -8.11 -14.78 -9.36
C LEU A 66 -7.72 -16.26 -9.24
N LYS A 67 -6.44 -16.53 -9.49
CA LYS A 67 -5.87 -17.87 -9.33
C LYS A 67 -5.59 -18.18 -7.86
N GLU A 68 -5.51 -19.47 -7.53
CA GLU A 68 -5.25 -19.95 -6.18
C GLU A 68 -3.92 -19.47 -5.60
N ASP A 69 -2.91 -19.21 -6.44
CA ASP A 69 -1.60 -18.70 -6.03
C ASP A 69 -1.60 -17.20 -5.71
N GLN A 70 -2.72 -16.49 -5.92
CA GLN A 70 -2.84 -15.07 -5.62
C GLN A 70 -3.43 -14.84 -4.24
N MET A 71 -2.73 -14.08 -3.40
CA MET A 71 -3.21 -13.51 -2.14
C MET A 71 -3.80 -12.13 -2.41
N VAL A 72 -5.00 -11.86 -1.92
CA VAL A 72 -5.61 -10.52 -1.96
C VAL A 72 -5.02 -9.66 -0.85
N LEU A 73 -4.43 -8.52 -1.20
CA LEU A 73 -3.90 -7.55 -0.25
C LEU A 73 -4.92 -6.47 0.12
N CYS A 74 -5.63 -5.94 -0.88
CA CYS A 74 -6.67 -4.92 -0.70
C CYS A 74 -7.49 -4.74 -1.97
N GLY A 75 -8.66 -4.11 -1.85
CA GLY A 75 -9.39 -3.51 -2.95
C GLY A 75 -9.12 -2.01 -3.08
N MET A 76 -9.48 -1.42 -4.21
CA MET A 76 -9.44 0.02 -4.43
C MET A 76 -10.61 0.48 -5.29
N ALA A 77 -11.36 1.47 -4.82
CA ALA A 77 -12.32 2.22 -5.61
C ALA A 77 -11.62 3.38 -6.34
N ILE A 78 -11.91 3.60 -7.62
CA ILE A 78 -11.29 4.63 -8.46
C ILE A 78 -12.36 5.37 -9.27
N GLY A 79 -12.42 6.69 -9.17
CA GLY A 79 -13.36 7.48 -9.96
C GLY A 79 -13.29 8.95 -9.65
N TYR A 80 -14.17 9.73 -10.26
CA TYR A 80 -14.31 11.15 -9.93
C TYR A 80 -15.03 11.29 -8.58
N PRO A 81 -14.44 12.01 -7.60
CA PRO A 81 -15.12 12.27 -6.34
C PRO A 81 -16.42 13.03 -6.57
N ALA A 82 -17.52 12.57 -5.98
CA ALA A 82 -18.77 13.30 -6.02
C ALA A 82 -18.65 14.61 -5.22
N GLU A 83 -18.89 15.75 -5.88
CA GLU A 83 -18.92 17.06 -5.24
C GLU A 83 -20.05 17.14 -4.20
N GLY A 84 -19.80 17.80 -3.07
CA GLY A 84 -20.79 18.01 -2.00
C GLY A 84 -21.11 16.78 -1.14
N HIS A 85 -20.47 15.63 -1.38
CA HIS A 85 -20.60 14.46 -0.53
C HIS A 85 -19.77 14.61 0.75
N LYS A 86 -20.43 14.88 1.88
CA LYS A 86 -19.79 15.14 3.21
C LYS A 86 -18.69 14.17 3.64
N VAL A 87 -18.73 12.92 3.18
CA VAL A 87 -17.70 11.91 3.52
C VAL A 87 -16.33 12.25 2.91
N ASN A 88 -16.32 12.98 1.79
CA ASN A 88 -15.10 13.42 1.12
C ASN A 88 -14.46 14.63 1.81
N ASP A 89 -15.22 15.33 2.64
CA ASP A 89 -14.73 16.48 3.43
C ASP A 89 -14.03 16.04 4.72
N LEU A 90 -14.00 14.73 5.00
CA LEU A 90 -13.35 14.18 6.19
C LEU A 90 -11.83 14.36 6.09
N HIS A 91 -11.30 15.29 6.87
CA HIS A 91 -9.87 15.46 7.04
C HIS A 91 -9.36 14.60 8.21
N VAL A 92 -8.54 13.59 7.91
CA VAL A 92 -7.89 12.77 8.95
C VAL A 92 -6.52 13.38 9.27
N PRO A 93 -6.34 13.99 10.46
CA PRO A 93 -5.08 14.64 10.80
C PRO A 93 -3.93 13.62 10.83
N ARG A 94 -2.73 14.10 10.49
CA ARG A 94 -1.50 13.35 10.72
C ARG A 94 -0.85 13.84 12.01
N ARG A 95 -0.16 12.95 12.74
CA ARG A 95 0.65 13.40 13.87
C ARG A 95 1.75 14.32 13.36
N GLU A 96 2.03 15.37 14.12
CA GLU A 96 3.16 16.25 13.83
C GLU A 96 4.47 15.48 13.94
N LEU A 97 5.45 15.90 13.13
CA LEU A 97 6.75 15.23 13.04
C LEU A 97 7.44 15.11 14.41
N GLU A 98 7.36 16.14 15.26
CA GLU A 98 7.97 16.15 16.60
C GLU A 98 7.50 14.96 17.46
N HIS A 99 6.22 14.60 17.35
CA HIS A 99 5.62 13.50 18.10
C HIS A 99 5.96 12.12 17.52
N CYS A 100 6.52 12.06 16.31
CA CYS A 100 7.05 10.84 15.70
C CYS A 100 8.55 10.62 16.03
N ARG A 101 9.20 11.57 16.74
CA ARG A 101 10.65 11.50 17.05
C ARG A 101 11.02 10.57 18.21
N SER A 102 10.05 10.04 18.97
CA SER A 102 10.33 9.20 20.15
C SER A 102 10.78 7.77 19.84
N MET A 103 10.70 7.32 18.59
CA MET A 103 11.68 6.34 18.10
C MET A 103 12.99 7.08 17.95
N ALA A 104 13.73 7.23 19.06
CA ALA A 104 15.02 7.90 19.09
C ALA A 104 16.02 7.10 18.23
N LEU A 105 15.99 7.34 16.92
CA LEU A 105 16.99 6.90 15.98
C LEU A 105 18.26 7.71 16.29
N LYS A 106 18.99 7.32 17.36
CA LYS A 106 20.29 7.87 17.72
C LYS A 106 21.41 7.43 16.76
N ARG A 107 21.09 7.15 15.49
CA ARG A 107 22.07 6.85 14.46
C ARG A 107 21.73 7.55 13.16
N ARG A 108 22.71 8.32 12.67
CA ARG A 108 22.72 8.93 11.34
C ARG A 108 22.41 7.86 10.29
N ILE A 109 21.36 8.06 9.50
CA ILE A 109 21.16 7.33 8.26
C ILE A 109 22.26 7.81 7.30
N GLN A 110 23.18 6.93 6.94
CA GLN A 110 24.20 7.19 5.93
C GLN A 110 23.91 6.31 4.70
N HIS A 111 23.51 7.01 3.62
CA HIS A 111 23.47 6.59 2.21
C HIS A 111 22.23 5.86 1.66
N PHE A 112 21.68 6.45 0.60
CA PHE A 112 20.90 5.83 -0.47
C PHE A 112 21.75 5.93 -1.74
N ALA A 113 22.08 4.80 -2.38
CA ALA A 113 22.72 4.79 -3.68
C ALA A 113 21.96 3.86 -4.62
N PHE A 114 21.48 4.41 -5.74
CA PHE A 114 20.91 3.64 -6.83
C PHE A 114 21.99 3.42 -7.89
N ARG A 115 22.34 2.16 -8.16
CA ARG A 115 23.16 1.80 -9.33
C ARG A 115 22.29 0.97 -10.27
N SER A 116 21.92 1.53 -11.42
CA SER A 116 21.23 0.78 -12.47
C SER A 116 22.26 -0.03 -13.25
N TRP A 117 22.06 -1.35 -13.36
CA TRP A 117 22.75 -2.17 -14.35
C TRP A 117 21.73 -2.99 -15.15
N ARG A 118 21.87 -2.96 -16.48
CA ARG A 118 20.99 -3.62 -17.44
C ARG A 118 21.07 -5.14 -17.28
N GLY A 119 19.96 -5.83 -17.07
CA GLY A 119 19.91 -7.26 -17.41
C GLY A 119 18.95 -8.17 -16.65
N TYR A 120 18.38 -7.79 -15.50
CA TYR A 120 17.49 -8.68 -14.73
C TYR A 120 16.17 -8.02 -14.35
N ARG A 121 15.10 -8.82 -14.37
CA ARG A 121 13.68 -8.42 -14.21
C ARG A 121 13.23 -8.16 -12.76
N TYR A 122 14.14 -8.19 -11.79
CA TYR A 122 13.85 -7.87 -10.39
C TYR A 122 15.05 -7.17 -9.74
N ILE A 123 14.78 -6.15 -8.91
CA ILE A 123 15.78 -5.52 -8.04
C ILE A 123 15.85 -6.40 -6.79
N ILE A 124 16.92 -7.18 -6.63
CA ILE A 124 17.22 -7.89 -5.39
C ILE A 124 18.22 -7.01 -4.61
N PRO A 125 17.86 -6.46 -3.44
CA PRO A 125 18.84 -5.79 -2.59
C PRO A 125 19.80 -6.83 -2.00
N GLU A 126 21.09 -6.69 -2.27
CA GLU A 126 22.11 -7.41 -1.50
C GLU A 126 22.15 -6.80 -0.09
N ALA A 127 21.67 -7.56 0.90
CA ALA A 127 21.67 -7.14 2.30
C ALA A 127 22.97 -7.60 2.98
N VAL A 128 23.82 -6.64 3.37
CA VAL A 128 24.90 -6.92 4.32
C VAL A 128 24.31 -6.87 5.73
N VAL A 129 24.30 -8.01 6.42
CA VAL A 129 23.77 -8.17 7.78
C VAL A 129 24.78 -7.65 8.81
N GLY A 130 24.31 -6.82 9.74
CA GLY A 130 25.02 -6.47 10.97
C GLY A 130 24.10 -6.66 12.17
N GLU A 131 24.65 -7.05 13.32
CA GLU A 131 23.90 -7.34 14.55
C GLU A 131 23.26 -6.08 15.16
N PHE A 132 21.99 -6.19 15.55
CA PHE A 132 21.31 -5.19 16.37
C PHE A 132 20.70 -5.86 17.60
N TYR A 133 21.08 -5.38 18.77
CA TYR A 133 20.45 -5.71 20.06
C TYR A 133 19.37 -4.67 20.34
N ALA A 134 18.18 -5.12 20.73
CA ALA A 134 17.12 -4.27 21.26
C ALA A 134 16.67 -4.85 22.61
N GLU A 135 16.84 -4.07 23.67
CA GLU A 135 16.11 -4.28 24.93
C GLU A 135 14.81 -3.48 24.86
N PHE A 136 13.69 -4.16 25.07
CA PHE A 136 12.39 -3.54 25.25
C PHE A 136 12.22 -3.27 26.76
N GLY A 137 12.22 -2.00 27.16
CA GLY A 137 11.82 -1.59 28.50
C GLY A 137 10.30 -1.68 28.70
N GLU A 138 9.89 -1.93 29.94
CA GLU A 138 8.53 -2.29 30.40
C GLU A 138 7.36 -1.49 29.80
#